data_AF-A0A7C9RX34-F1
#
_entry.id   AF-A0A7C9RX34-F1
#
_cell.length_a   1.000
_cell.length_b   1.000
_cell.length_c   1.000
_cell.angle_alpha   90.00
_cell.angle_beta   90.00
_cell.angle_gamma   90.00
#
_symmetry.space_group_name_H-M   'P 1'
#
loop_
_entity.id
_entity.type
_entity.pdbx_description
1 polymer ?
#
loop_
_entity_poly.entity_id
_entity_poly.type
_entity_poly.pdbx_seq_one_letter_code
_entity_poly.pdbx_strand_id
1 'polypeptide(L)'
;MAPVEFTVTGGEGSPLDFAAAFVPARSFVVLTDPAGWALVSKGLVPGQAASTAVATRVRTLKIAVLDLRHFSSPAELPSITDVPGEVVALHDTRSWDTTAVVQSLRRVRPVLLFTAAHTWVSGVDSASVLMGWSAPHVVLAVPSGPGEGRVEDALWQFGELERRRMVRYTALPEPVVVEDRAVSVVVALPGATEGIAGVLRPGASYEVWVRVGDHLSALPGDLELRAVLGMSGREVQAESFVLPAEGSSPWVSFPVTTPYASVPWSGELVVYRGVVPVHVQRVVLPVGAGKSQARLRFRLSRTFADLAPLSSRVASILVLGERALVATGGVPSWISLDGDCSLPPVSGLDPWYGKDFPAYCADLAAAAVRGAELHGRLGAVVRRGGVITVAGRTRVPWALVYDLPFTEGPYRLCTSVARFGPFGAGGPVPAQCPEPDHSGNMLCPFGFWGLSSVLEQPAGPPAWQVAPGTRPVSVALAVDPALDRTLTQRHVAELMSYLPPESISSAYVSPAGLARALTDERADVLHLVYDEGVLEAFEVEPWPHRPLVVTTSPSADLVDAFVNGAGAAGVICPEVAVDQGMAGWVSGMLLARLAEGMPAGEALRQTRWEMLGRGNVLGLAYALHAGADLRLR
;
A
#
# COMPACT_ATOMS: atom_id res chain seq x y z
N MET A 1 -13.61 20.61 -37.26
CA MET A 1 -13.10 19.23 -37.08
C MET A 1 -11.93 19.28 -36.12
N ALA A 2 -12.18 18.97 -34.84
CA ALA A 2 -11.12 18.72 -33.88
C ALA A 2 -10.96 17.19 -33.75
N PRO A 3 -9.74 16.66 -33.52
CA PRO A 3 -9.58 15.26 -33.13
C PRO A 3 -10.29 15.05 -31.78
N VAL A 4 -11.23 14.11 -31.74
CA VAL A 4 -11.87 13.66 -30.49
C VAL A 4 -11.33 12.26 -30.20
N GLU A 5 -10.66 12.11 -29.06
CA GLU A 5 -10.21 10.82 -28.55
C GLU A 5 -11.33 10.18 -27.71
N PHE A 6 -11.60 8.90 -27.94
CA PHE A 6 -12.47 8.09 -27.07
C PHE A 6 -11.65 6.93 -26.49
N THR A 7 -11.82 6.67 -25.19
CA THR A 7 -11.28 5.50 -24.50
C THR A 7 -12.44 4.56 -24.16
N VAL A 8 -12.33 3.27 -24.53
CA VAL A 8 -13.29 2.22 -24.15
C VAL A 8 -12.58 1.25 -23.21
N THR A 9 -13.09 1.07 -21.99
CA THR A 9 -12.59 0.05 -21.04
C THR A 9 -13.56 -1.13 -21.00
N GLY A 10 -13.04 -2.33 -21.26
CA GLY A 10 -13.78 -3.59 -21.14
C GLY A 10 -13.65 -4.18 -19.73
N GLY A 11 -14.78 -4.53 -19.11
CA GLY A 11 -14.85 -5.36 -17.91
C GLY A 11 -14.65 -6.84 -18.21
N GLU A 12 -14.16 -7.59 -17.23
CA GLU A 12 -13.73 -8.99 -17.32
C GLU A 12 -14.89 -9.97 -17.61
N GLY A 13 -14.64 -10.96 -18.49
CA GLY A 13 -15.43 -12.20 -18.56
C GLY A 13 -15.87 -12.71 -19.94
N SER A 14 -14.97 -12.90 -20.91
CA SER A 14 -15.09 -13.82 -22.07
C SER A 14 -13.84 -13.71 -22.96
N PRO A 15 -13.51 -14.74 -23.78
CA PRO A 15 -12.23 -14.82 -24.49
C PRO A 15 -12.04 -13.62 -25.43
N LEU A 16 -10.81 -13.09 -25.42
CA LEU A 16 -10.41 -11.83 -26.03
C LEU A 16 -10.63 -11.82 -27.56
N ASP A 17 -11.68 -11.13 -28.00
CA ASP A 17 -11.75 -10.47 -29.31
C ASP A 17 -11.76 -8.96 -29.05
N PHE A 18 -10.63 -8.27 -29.19
CA PHE A 18 -10.61 -6.80 -29.13
C PHE A 18 -9.82 -6.12 -30.25
N ALA A 19 -10.39 -4.99 -30.68
CA ALA A 19 -9.84 -3.88 -31.46
C ALA A 19 -9.04 -2.91 -30.53
N ALA A 20 -8.42 -1.75 -30.87
CA ALA A 20 -8.37 -0.83 -32.02
C ALA A 20 -7.20 0.20 -31.88
N ALA A 21 -7.02 1.11 -32.87
CA ALA A 21 -6.67 2.58 -32.76
C ALA A 21 -5.36 3.17 -33.37
N PHE A 22 -5.40 4.49 -33.64
CA PHE A 22 -4.69 5.29 -34.67
C PHE A 22 -3.53 6.19 -34.17
N VAL A 23 -2.63 6.61 -35.09
CA VAL A 23 -1.81 7.85 -34.99
C VAL A 23 -1.33 8.35 -36.37
N PRO A 24 -0.90 9.63 -36.53
CA PRO A 24 -1.36 10.50 -37.63
C PRO A 24 -0.58 10.42 -38.95
N ALA A 25 0.43 9.56 -39.09
CA ALA A 25 1.46 9.75 -40.12
C ALA A 25 1.62 8.64 -41.16
N ARG A 26 1.07 7.43 -40.98
CA ARG A 26 1.16 6.35 -41.99
C ARG A 26 -0.08 5.47 -41.98
N SER A 27 -0.73 5.34 -43.13
CA SER A 27 -1.96 4.57 -43.32
C SER A 27 -1.66 3.07 -43.33
N PHE A 28 -2.34 2.32 -42.47
CA PHE A 28 -2.48 0.86 -42.57
C PHE A 28 -3.96 0.52 -42.42
N VAL A 29 -4.48 -0.38 -43.24
CA VAL A 29 -5.82 -0.94 -43.08
C VAL A 29 -5.69 -2.46 -43.11
N VAL A 30 -6.44 -3.11 -42.23
CA VAL A 30 -6.62 -4.56 -42.20
C VAL A 30 -8.11 -4.81 -42.31
N LEU A 31 -8.49 -5.55 -43.36
CA LEU A 31 -9.79 -6.16 -43.51
C LEU A 31 -9.66 -7.61 -43.08
N THR A 32 -10.55 -8.09 -42.23
CA THR A 32 -10.77 -9.51 -42.05
C THR A 32 -12.25 -9.79 -42.21
N ASP A 33 -12.66 -10.01 -43.45
CA ASP A 33 -13.71 -10.99 -43.65
C ASP A 33 -13.07 -12.40 -43.55
N PRO A 34 -13.86 -13.46 -43.33
CA PRO A 34 -13.36 -14.83 -43.29
C PRO A 34 -12.62 -15.28 -44.57
N ALA A 35 -12.87 -14.63 -45.72
CA ALA A 35 -12.23 -14.96 -46.99
C ALA A 35 -10.79 -14.42 -47.09
N GLY A 36 -10.51 -13.25 -46.51
CA GLY A 36 -9.19 -12.67 -46.39
C GLY A 36 -8.25 -13.53 -45.53
N TRP A 37 -8.78 -14.11 -44.45
CA TRP A 37 -8.02 -15.06 -43.62
C TRP A 37 -7.70 -16.35 -44.36
N ALA A 38 -8.66 -16.91 -45.12
CA ALA A 38 -8.45 -18.11 -45.93
C ALA A 38 -7.40 -17.92 -47.06
N LEU A 39 -7.23 -16.70 -47.55
CA LEU A 39 -6.20 -16.32 -48.52
C LEU A 39 -4.80 -16.23 -47.89
N VAL A 40 -4.71 -15.72 -46.66
CA VAL A 40 -3.45 -15.58 -45.90
C VAL A 40 -2.96 -16.92 -45.34
N SER A 41 -3.86 -17.81 -44.93
CA SER A 41 -3.52 -19.13 -44.37
C SER A 41 -3.13 -20.18 -45.43
N LYS A 42 -3.31 -19.88 -46.72
CA LYS A 42 -3.05 -20.81 -47.83
C LYS A 42 -1.53 -20.92 -48.06
N GLY A 43 -0.90 -21.91 -47.42
CA GLY A 43 0.52 -22.22 -47.57
C GLY A 43 1.36 -22.10 -46.29
N LEU A 44 0.76 -21.71 -45.16
CA LEU A 44 1.43 -21.72 -43.86
C LEU A 44 1.29 -23.12 -43.23
N VAL A 45 2.42 -23.78 -42.96
CA VAL A 45 2.43 -25.06 -42.24
C VAL A 45 2.09 -24.80 -40.77
N PRO A 46 1.05 -25.44 -40.19
CA PRO A 46 0.71 -25.25 -38.79
C PRO A 46 1.90 -25.59 -37.88
N GLY A 47 2.30 -24.66 -37.02
CA GLY A 47 3.32 -24.89 -35.99
C GLY A 47 4.76 -24.44 -36.32
N GLN A 48 5.02 -23.77 -37.45
CA GLN A 48 6.31 -23.11 -37.69
C GLN A 48 6.20 -21.58 -37.57
N ALA A 49 7.18 -20.95 -36.90
CA ALA A 49 7.31 -19.51 -36.85
C ALA A 49 7.79 -18.99 -38.22
N ALA A 50 6.87 -18.49 -39.04
CA ALA A 50 7.18 -17.83 -40.29
C ALA A 50 6.46 -16.48 -40.37
N SER A 51 7.21 -15.40 -40.58
CA SER A 51 6.66 -14.12 -41.03
C SER A 51 6.59 -14.16 -42.56
N THR A 52 5.38 -14.12 -43.12
CA THR A 52 5.19 -13.97 -44.58
C THR A 52 4.67 -12.57 -44.88
N ALA A 53 5.29 -11.91 -45.85
CA ALA A 53 4.77 -10.70 -46.45
C ALA A 53 3.66 -11.09 -47.45
N VAL A 54 2.41 -10.72 -47.16
CA VAL A 54 1.30 -10.95 -48.09
C VAL A 54 0.98 -9.63 -48.78
N ALA A 55 0.96 -9.64 -50.12
CA ALA A 55 0.46 -8.52 -50.90
C ALA A 55 -1.07 -8.51 -50.78
N THR A 56 -1.62 -7.47 -50.15
CA THR A 56 -3.07 -7.31 -50.01
C THR A 56 -3.52 -5.92 -50.48
N ARG A 57 -4.82 -5.77 -50.68
CA ARG A 57 -5.48 -4.56 -51.18
C ARG A 57 -6.23 -3.88 -50.04
N VAL A 58 -6.04 -2.58 -49.91
CA VAL A 58 -6.28 -1.85 -48.65
C VAL A 58 -6.99 -0.52 -48.98
N ARG A 59 -8.21 -0.29 -48.44
CA ARG A 59 -9.05 0.91 -48.68
C ARG A 59 -8.96 1.90 -47.51
N THR A 60 -8.65 3.17 -47.78
CA THR A 60 -8.74 4.24 -46.77
C THR A 60 -10.15 4.85 -46.78
N LEU A 61 -10.87 4.80 -45.65
CA LEU A 61 -12.17 5.49 -45.48
C LEU A 61 -11.97 6.87 -44.82
N LYS A 62 -12.65 7.90 -45.33
CA LYS A 62 -12.78 9.19 -44.63
C LYS A 62 -14.02 9.18 -43.76
N ILE A 63 -13.89 9.44 -42.46
CA ILE A 63 -15.04 9.48 -41.55
C ILE A 63 -15.26 10.93 -41.10
N ALA A 64 -16.47 11.44 -41.23
CA ALA A 64 -16.88 12.72 -40.69
C ALA A 64 -17.72 12.51 -39.43
N VAL A 65 -17.41 13.21 -38.35
CA VAL A 65 -18.20 13.17 -37.11
C VAL A 65 -19.03 14.44 -37.03
N LEU A 66 -20.35 14.29 -36.91
CA LEU A 66 -21.29 15.38 -36.72
C LEU A 66 -21.77 15.35 -35.26
N ASP A 67 -21.28 16.29 -34.46
CA ASP A 67 -21.68 16.46 -33.05
C ASP A 67 -22.90 17.37 -32.97
N LEU A 68 -24.04 16.77 -32.62
CA LEU A 68 -25.34 17.42 -32.61
C LEU A 68 -25.47 18.47 -31.51
N ARG A 69 -24.55 18.48 -30.52
CA ARG A 69 -24.50 19.49 -29.45
C ARG A 69 -24.17 20.90 -29.94
N HIS A 70 -23.76 21.08 -31.19
CA HIS A 70 -23.44 22.40 -31.75
C HIS A 70 -24.60 23.06 -32.50
N PHE A 71 -25.76 22.40 -32.62
CA PHE A 71 -26.92 22.93 -33.33
C PHE A 71 -28.08 23.12 -32.36
N SER A 72 -28.82 24.22 -32.42
CA SER A 72 -29.90 24.50 -31.45
C SER A 72 -31.24 23.87 -31.86
N SER A 73 -31.43 23.60 -33.15
CA SER A 73 -32.58 22.86 -33.69
C SER A 73 -32.18 21.98 -34.89
N PRO A 74 -32.99 20.97 -35.28
CA PRO A 74 -32.72 20.16 -36.48
C PRO A 74 -32.66 20.99 -37.78
N ALA A 75 -33.31 22.15 -37.82
CA ALA A 75 -33.33 23.06 -38.97
C ALA A 75 -31.99 23.79 -39.18
N GLU A 76 -31.10 23.81 -38.18
CA GLU A 76 -29.78 24.45 -38.26
C GLU A 76 -28.67 23.50 -38.71
N LEU A 77 -28.99 22.21 -38.93
CA LEU A 77 -28.00 21.24 -39.38
C LEU A 77 -27.55 21.57 -40.80
N PRO A 78 -26.24 21.53 -41.09
CA PRO A 78 -25.75 21.70 -42.46
C PRO A 78 -26.32 20.59 -43.34
N SER A 79 -26.56 20.90 -44.62
CA SER A 79 -26.93 19.87 -45.58
C SER A 79 -25.83 18.80 -45.58
N ILE A 80 -26.22 17.55 -45.42
CA ILE A 80 -25.26 16.47 -45.23
C ILE A 80 -24.45 16.15 -46.48
N THR A 81 -24.93 16.56 -47.65
CA THR A 81 -24.17 16.56 -48.90
C THR A 81 -22.86 17.32 -48.78
N ASP A 82 -22.80 18.27 -47.86
CA ASP A 82 -21.70 19.22 -47.71
C ASP A 82 -20.70 18.75 -46.64
N VAL A 83 -20.96 17.62 -45.96
CA VAL A 83 -20.08 17.03 -44.96
C VAL A 83 -19.02 16.14 -45.65
N PRO A 84 -17.72 16.48 -45.58
CA PRO A 84 -16.68 15.74 -46.29
C PRO A 84 -16.34 14.41 -45.58
N GLY A 85 -16.74 13.27 -46.14
CA GLY A 85 -16.39 11.93 -45.63
C GLY A 85 -17.16 10.78 -46.29
N GLU A 86 -16.56 9.61 -46.41
CA GLU A 86 -17.19 8.38 -46.92
C GLU A 86 -18.19 7.76 -45.93
N VAL A 87 -18.04 8.03 -44.64
CA VAL A 87 -18.95 7.60 -43.54
C VAL A 87 -19.23 8.80 -42.64
N VAL A 88 -20.47 8.98 -42.19
CA VAL A 88 -20.84 10.01 -41.21
C VAL A 88 -21.24 9.37 -39.88
N ALA A 89 -20.58 9.75 -38.79
CA ALA A 89 -20.90 9.35 -37.44
C ALA A 89 -21.68 10.46 -36.74
N LEU A 90 -22.82 10.13 -36.14
CA LEU A 90 -23.62 11.06 -35.33
C LEU A 90 -23.31 10.88 -33.85
N HIS A 91 -23.08 11.98 -33.14
CA HIS A 91 -22.96 12.01 -31.69
C HIS A 91 -24.06 12.89 -31.10
N ASP A 92 -24.96 12.31 -30.30
CA ASP A 92 -26.09 12.99 -29.67
C ASP A 92 -26.22 12.67 -28.17
N THR A 93 -26.54 13.69 -27.38
CA THR A 93 -26.81 13.59 -25.92
C THR A 93 -28.10 14.33 -25.52
N ARG A 94 -28.88 14.84 -26.49
CA ARG A 94 -30.09 15.63 -26.24
C ARG A 94 -31.37 14.83 -26.51
N SER A 95 -32.45 15.19 -25.81
CA SER A 95 -33.79 14.60 -25.91
C SER A 95 -34.68 15.31 -26.94
N TRP A 96 -34.17 15.54 -28.15
CA TRP A 96 -34.93 16.10 -29.28
C TRP A 96 -35.26 15.02 -30.32
N ASP A 97 -36.31 15.26 -31.11
CA ASP A 97 -36.71 14.37 -32.19
C ASP A 97 -35.68 14.42 -33.35
N THR A 98 -34.88 13.36 -33.46
CA THR A 98 -33.85 13.21 -34.50
C THR A 98 -34.37 12.55 -35.78
N THR A 99 -35.67 12.27 -35.88
CA THR A 99 -36.28 11.53 -37.00
C THR A 99 -35.97 12.16 -38.36
N ALA A 100 -36.09 13.49 -38.48
CA ALA A 100 -35.81 14.19 -39.74
C ALA A 100 -34.33 14.09 -40.16
N VAL A 101 -33.42 14.06 -39.18
CA VAL A 101 -31.97 13.94 -39.38
C VAL A 101 -31.63 12.55 -39.89
N VAL A 102 -32.14 11.51 -39.23
CA VAL A 102 -31.92 10.10 -39.60
C VAL A 102 -32.53 9.78 -40.97
N GLN A 103 -33.70 10.34 -41.31
CA GLN A 103 -34.33 10.17 -42.63
C GLN A 103 -33.51 10.83 -43.75
N SER A 104 -32.94 12.02 -43.51
CA SER A 104 -32.01 12.71 -44.41
C SER A 104 -30.75 11.87 -44.66
N LEU A 105 -30.18 11.33 -43.58
CA LEU A 105 -28.95 10.52 -43.54
C LEU A 105 -29.02 9.23 -44.37
N ARG A 106 -30.14 8.50 -44.32
CA ARG A 106 -30.32 7.20 -44.99
C ARG A 106 -30.27 7.26 -46.53
N ARG A 107 -30.42 8.44 -47.15
CA ARG A 107 -30.53 8.57 -48.61
C ARG A 107 -29.20 8.69 -49.34
N VAL A 108 -28.07 8.85 -48.63
CA VAL A 108 -26.82 9.33 -49.27
C VAL A 108 -25.59 8.45 -48.99
N ARG A 109 -25.40 7.92 -47.77
CA ARG A 109 -24.20 7.13 -47.35
C ARG A 109 -24.54 6.20 -46.15
N PRO A 110 -23.70 5.20 -45.80
CA PRO A 110 -23.83 4.47 -44.54
C PRO A 110 -23.55 5.39 -43.33
N VAL A 111 -24.35 5.21 -42.26
CA VAL A 111 -24.41 6.13 -41.11
C VAL A 111 -24.23 5.31 -39.84
N LEU A 112 -23.29 5.71 -38.99
CA LEU A 112 -23.10 5.12 -37.66
C LEU A 112 -23.71 6.05 -36.60
N LEU A 113 -24.65 5.54 -35.82
CA LEU A 113 -25.24 6.24 -34.68
C LEU A 113 -24.52 5.83 -33.40
N PHE A 114 -23.93 6.80 -32.70
CA PHE A 114 -23.45 6.63 -31.33
C PHE A 114 -24.45 7.34 -30.41
N THR A 115 -25.36 6.60 -29.75
CA THR A 115 -26.33 7.19 -28.82
C THR A 115 -26.20 6.60 -27.42
N ALA A 116 -26.18 7.47 -26.40
CA ALA A 116 -26.53 7.12 -25.04
C ALA A 116 -28.05 6.88 -24.93
N ALA A 117 -28.45 5.91 -24.11
CA ALA A 117 -29.71 5.16 -24.13
C ALA A 117 -31.04 5.90 -23.78
N HIS A 118 -31.26 7.15 -24.19
CA HIS A 118 -32.46 7.91 -23.78
C HIS A 118 -33.21 8.64 -24.90
N THR A 119 -33.29 8.07 -26.11
CA THR A 119 -34.07 8.64 -27.22
C THR A 119 -35.47 8.02 -27.31
N TRP A 120 -36.50 8.87 -27.34
CA TRP A 120 -37.90 8.46 -27.53
C TRP A 120 -38.30 8.73 -28.98
N VAL A 121 -38.85 7.73 -29.69
CA VAL A 121 -39.23 7.85 -31.10
C VAL A 121 -40.63 7.27 -31.29
N SER A 122 -41.63 8.12 -31.48
CA SER A 122 -43.03 7.72 -31.70
C SER A 122 -43.33 7.52 -33.19
N GLY A 123 -44.15 6.52 -33.54
CA GLY A 123 -44.65 6.32 -34.91
C GLY A 123 -43.64 5.71 -35.89
N VAL A 124 -42.52 5.19 -35.37
CA VAL A 124 -41.58 4.42 -36.18
C VAL A 124 -41.99 2.96 -36.18
N ASP A 125 -42.16 2.40 -37.38
CA ASP A 125 -42.30 0.96 -37.57
C ASP A 125 -41.07 0.26 -36.97
N SER A 126 -41.28 -0.55 -35.95
CA SER A 126 -40.22 -1.26 -35.23
C SER A 126 -39.40 -2.14 -36.17
N ALA A 127 -40.00 -2.62 -37.28
CA ALA A 127 -39.32 -3.38 -38.32
C ALA A 127 -38.30 -2.56 -39.15
N SER A 128 -38.25 -1.23 -38.97
CA SER A 128 -37.39 -0.32 -39.73
C SER A 128 -36.24 0.29 -38.91
N VAL A 129 -36.11 -0.11 -37.65
CA VAL A 129 -35.09 0.36 -36.71
C VAL A 129 -33.95 -0.65 -36.63
N LEU A 130 -32.73 -0.20 -36.92
CA LEU A 130 -31.51 -0.97 -36.69
C LEU A 130 -30.87 -0.46 -35.40
N MET A 131 -30.88 -1.28 -34.35
CA MET A 131 -30.18 -1.00 -33.12
C MET A 131 -28.82 -1.69 -33.13
N GLY A 132 -27.77 -0.98 -32.71
CA GLY A 132 -26.43 -1.53 -32.53
C GLY A 132 -26.02 -1.45 -31.07
N TRP A 133 -25.51 -2.54 -30.53
CA TRP A 133 -24.89 -2.57 -29.20
C TRP A 133 -23.48 -3.15 -29.27
N SER A 134 -22.64 -2.80 -28.30
CA SER A 134 -21.28 -3.31 -28.20
C SER A 134 -21.20 -4.51 -27.25
N ALA A 135 -20.84 -5.65 -27.85
CA ALA A 135 -20.30 -6.90 -27.31
C ALA A 135 -21.28 -8.08 -27.04
N PRO A 136 -20.94 -9.32 -27.48
CA PRO A 136 -19.75 -9.72 -28.25
C PRO A 136 -19.94 -9.77 -29.80
N HIS A 137 -21.10 -9.41 -30.34
CA HIS A 137 -21.32 -9.28 -31.80
C HIS A 137 -22.10 -8.01 -32.13
N VAL A 138 -21.80 -7.34 -33.26
CA VAL A 138 -22.73 -6.34 -33.82
C VAL A 138 -23.85 -7.11 -34.48
N VAL A 139 -24.95 -7.27 -33.75
CA VAL A 139 -26.15 -7.92 -34.28
C VAL A 139 -27.10 -6.86 -34.79
N LEU A 140 -27.36 -6.89 -36.10
CA LEU A 140 -28.44 -6.13 -36.71
C LEU A 140 -29.69 -7.00 -36.71
N ALA A 141 -30.66 -6.64 -35.88
CA ALA A 141 -31.92 -7.36 -35.74
C ALA A 141 -33.10 -6.48 -36.17
N VAL A 142 -34.12 -7.13 -36.73
CA VAL A 142 -35.39 -6.53 -37.11
C VAL A 142 -36.50 -7.29 -36.35
N PRO A 143 -37.35 -6.62 -35.56
CA PRO A 143 -38.46 -7.27 -34.87
C PRO A 143 -39.47 -7.86 -35.87
N SER A 144 -39.89 -9.11 -35.67
CA SER A 144 -40.96 -9.72 -36.48
C SER A 144 -42.30 -9.60 -35.76
N GLY A 145 -42.90 -8.41 -35.77
CA GLY A 145 -44.29 -8.18 -35.38
C GLY A 145 -44.56 -6.74 -34.87
N PRO A 146 -45.80 -6.24 -35.02
CA PRO A 146 -46.18 -4.93 -34.49
C PRO A 146 -46.38 -5.03 -32.97
N GLY A 147 -45.47 -4.45 -32.21
CA GLY A 147 -45.60 -4.30 -30.76
C GLY A 147 -45.13 -2.92 -30.35
N GLU A 148 -45.96 -2.19 -29.62
CA GLU A 148 -45.52 -1.02 -28.86
C GLU A 148 -44.74 -1.52 -27.63
N GLY A 149 -43.47 -1.15 -27.53
CA GLY A 149 -42.62 -1.55 -26.40
C GLY A 149 -41.50 -0.54 -26.18
N ARG A 150 -41.09 -0.38 -24.92
CA ARG A 150 -39.90 0.41 -24.57
C ARG A 150 -38.67 -0.33 -25.11
N VAL A 151 -37.62 0.42 -25.49
CA VAL A 151 -36.35 -0.17 -25.99
C VAL A 151 -35.75 -1.17 -24.99
N GLU A 152 -36.00 -0.96 -23.70
CA GLU A 152 -35.66 -1.84 -22.58
C GLU A 152 -36.29 -3.25 -22.72
N ASP A 153 -37.54 -3.34 -23.19
CA ASP A 153 -38.26 -4.60 -23.38
C ASP A 153 -37.78 -5.35 -24.64
N ALA A 154 -37.37 -4.61 -25.66
CA ALA A 154 -36.81 -5.17 -26.91
C ALA A 154 -35.46 -5.86 -26.68
N LEU A 155 -34.62 -5.32 -25.79
CA LEU A 155 -33.33 -5.93 -25.42
C LEU A 155 -33.52 -7.24 -24.65
N TRP A 156 -34.50 -7.30 -23.73
CA TRP A 156 -34.81 -8.54 -23.01
C TRP A 156 -35.40 -9.61 -23.93
N GLN A 157 -36.32 -9.24 -24.83
CA GLN A 157 -36.91 -10.16 -25.81
C GLN A 157 -35.88 -10.69 -26.82
N PHE A 158 -34.91 -9.87 -27.24
CA PHE A 158 -33.86 -10.30 -28.16
C PHE A 158 -32.95 -11.38 -27.55
N GLY A 159 -32.51 -11.20 -26.30
CA GLY A 159 -31.68 -12.20 -25.60
C GLY A 159 -32.42 -13.53 -25.32
N GLU A 160 -33.74 -13.51 -25.23
CA GLU A 160 -34.57 -14.71 -25.11
C GLU A 160 -34.77 -15.41 -26.47
N LEU A 161 -34.93 -14.64 -27.56
CA LEU A 161 -35.08 -15.17 -28.94
C LEU A 161 -33.77 -15.75 -29.48
N GLU A 162 -32.62 -15.17 -29.12
CA GLU A 162 -31.29 -15.69 -29.45
C GLU A 162 -31.01 -17.00 -28.68
N ARG A 163 -31.31 -17.07 -27.37
CA ARG A 163 -31.19 -18.31 -26.58
C ARG A 163 -32.00 -19.48 -27.17
N ARG A 164 -33.14 -19.17 -27.80
CA ARG A 164 -34.00 -20.15 -28.47
C ARG A 164 -33.59 -20.44 -29.92
N ARG A 165 -32.51 -19.82 -30.42
CA ARG A 165 -31.98 -19.95 -31.80
C ARG A 165 -32.96 -19.54 -32.90
N MET A 166 -33.79 -18.52 -32.65
CA MET A 166 -34.87 -18.11 -33.56
C MET A 166 -34.54 -16.86 -34.41
N VAL A 167 -33.28 -16.41 -34.45
CA VAL A 167 -32.83 -15.21 -35.18
C VAL A 167 -32.12 -15.59 -36.49
N ARG A 168 -32.35 -14.84 -37.57
CA ARG A 168 -31.77 -15.07 -38.91
C ARG A 168 -31.02 -13.82 -39.40
N TYR A 169 -29.76 -13.97 -39.79
CA TYR A 169 -28.88 -12.87 -40.21
C TYR A 169 -28.93 -12.64 -41.73
N THR A 170 -28.88 -11.38 -42.18
CA THR A 170 -28.91 -11.00 -43.61
C THR A 170 -27.68 -10.16 -43.98
N ALA A 171 -27.03 -10.47 -45.10
CA ALA A 171 -25.86 -9.73 -45.61
C ALA A 171 -26.27 -8.45 -46.37
N LEU A 172 -25.44 -7.40 -46.29
CA LEU A 172 -25.66 -6.10 -46.94
C LEU A 172 -25.28 -6.11 -48.43
N PRO A 173 -25.85 -5.22 -49.28
CA PRO A 173 -25.51 -5.11 -50.69
C PRO A 173 -24.07 -4.59 -50.93
N GLU A 174 -23.45 -5.05 -52.03
CA GLU A 174 -22.07 -4.71 -52.39
C GLU A 174 -21.91 -3.23 -52.82
N PRO A 175 -20.87 -2.52 -52.35
CA PRO A 175 -20.60 -1.14 -52.70
C PRO A 175 -19.92 -0.96 -54.08
N VAL A 176 -19.98 0.25 -54.63
CA VAL A 176 -19.34 0.64 -55.89
C VAL A 176 -17.81 0.51 -55.81
N VAL A 177 -17.22 -0.12 -56.83
CA VAL A 177 -15.79 -0.46 -56.93
C VAL A 177 -14.95 0.79 -57.25
N VAL A 178 -13.92 1.04 -56.43
CA VAL A 178 -12.85 2.03 -56.66
C VAL A 178 -11.53 1.28 -56.66
N GLU A 179 -10.56 1.69 -57.48
CA GLU A 179 -9.33 0.92 -57.73
C GLU A 179 -8.40 0.80 -56.50
N ASP A 180 -7.95 -0.43 -56.26
CA ASP A 180 -7.10 -0.80 -55.13
C ASP A 180 -5.61 -0.51 -55.35
N ARG A 181 -4.86 -0.26 -54.27
CA ARG A 181 -3.38 -0.24 -54.28
C ARG A 181 -2.79 -1.46 -53.57
N ALA A 182 -1.65 -1.94 -54.07
CA ALA A 182 -0.90 -3.05 -53.46
C ALA A 182 -0.06 -2.56 -52.27
N VAL A 183 -0.06 -3.32 -51.17
CA VAL A 183 0.80 -3.07 -50.00
C VAL A 183 1.30 -4.41 -49.43
N SER A 184 2.55 -4.46 -48.98
CA SER A 184 3.11 -5.61 -48.26
C SER A 184 2.75 -5.53 -46.79
N VAL A 185 2.11 -6.58 -46.26
CA VAL A 185 1.71 -6.69 -44.86
C VAL A 185 2.42 -7.85 -44.20
N VAL A 186 3.03 -7.62 -43.03
CA VAL A 186 3.61 -8.68 -42.19
C VAL A 186 2.51 -9.22 -41.27
N VAL A 187 2.16 -10.49 -41.41
CA VAL A 187 1.19 -11.16 -40.54
C VAL A 187 1.95 -11.94 -39.48
N ALA A 188 1.78 -11.58 -38.21
CA ALA A 188 2.31 -12.35 -37.08
C ALA A 188 1.27 -13.40 -36.66
N LEU A 189 1.70 -14.65 -36.48
CA LEU A 189 0.81 -15.76 -36.09
C LEU A 189 0.23 -15.56 -34.67
N PRO A 190 -0.97 -16.09 -34.38
CA PRO A 190 -1.49 -16.18 -33.02
C PRO A 190 -0.48 -16.89 -32.11
N GLY A 191 -0.04 -16.22 -31.05
CA GLY A 191 1.04 -16.66 -30.16
C GLY A 191 2.36 -15.89 -30.31
N ALA A 192 2.57 -15.16 -31.42
CA ALA A 192 3.70 -14.22 -31.55
C ALA A 192 3.43 -12.86 -30.86
N THR A 193 2.19 -12.62 -30.41
CA THR A 193 1.74 -11.39 -29.72
C THR A 193 1.66 -11.51 -28.20
N GLU A 194 1.96 -12.67 -27.61
CA GLU A 194 2.09 -12.81 -26.15
C GLU A 194 3.25 -11.96 -25.55
N GLY A 195 4.04 -11.28 -26.39
CA GLY A 195 5.15 -10.42 -25.97
C GLY A 195 4.97 -8.91 -26.13
N ILE A 196 3.83 -8.37 -26.59
CA ILE A 196 3.75 -6.93 -26.95
C ILE A 196 2.62 -6.16 -26.24
N ALA A 197 1.48 -6.78 -25.94
CA ALA A 197 0.41 -6.13 -25.19
C ALA A 197 0.61 -6.35 -23.68
N GLY A 198 1.31 -5.43 -23.02
CA GLY A 198 1.49 -5.45 -21.57
C GLY A 198 2.95 -5.44 -21.11
N VAL A 199 3.90 -5.53 -22.05
CA VAL A 199 5.32 -5.53 -21.76
C VAL A 199 5.93 -4.16 -22.09
N LEU A 200 6.60 -3.57 -21.12
CA LEU A 200 7.35 -2.33 -21.31
C LEU A 200 8.61 -2.60 -22.16
N ARG A 201 8.86 -1.74 -23.14
CA ARG A 201 10.06 -1.80 -23.98
C ARG A 201 11.27 -1.39 -23.15
N PRO A 202 12.38 -2.14 -23.18
CA PRO A 202 13.58 -1.76 -22.47
C PRO A 202 14.12 -0.38 -22.91
N GLY A 203 14.53 0.43 -21.95
CA GLY A 203 15.06 1.78 -22.18
C GLY A 203 14.04 2.83 -22.61
N ALA A 204 12.75 2.49 -22.74
CA ALA A 204 11.70 3.46 -23.07
C ALA A 204 11.17 4.18 -21.81
N SER A 205 10.72 5.41 -22.03
CA SER A 205 10.04 6.23 -21.02
C SER A 205 8.54 5.97 -21.03
N TYR A 206 7.97 5.85 -19.84
CA TYR A 206 6.57 5.58 -19.56
C TYR A 206 6.09 6.49 -18.45
N GLU A 207 4.79 6.48 -18.22
CA GLU A 207 4.15 7.12 -17.09
C GLU A 207 3.38 6.07 -16.30
N VAL A 208 3.64 5.97 -14.99
CA VAL A 208 2.98 5.03 -14.09
C VAL A 208 1.88 5.77 -13.36
N TRP A 209 0.65 5.38 -13.62
CA TRP A 209 -0.54 5.99 -13.03
C TRP A 209 -0.98 5.20 -11.80
N VAL A 210 -1.24 5.91 -10.71
CA VAL A 210 -1.67 5.37 -9.42
C VAL A 210 -2.96 6.05 -9.02
N ARG A 211 -3.97 5.26 -8.63
CA ARG A 211 -5.20 5.77 -8.02
C ARG A 211 -5.39 5.11 -6.67
N VAL A 212 -5.65 5.92 -5.65
CA VAL A 212 -6.18 5.39 -4.38
C VAL A 212 -7.63 4.99 -4.66
N GLY A 213 -7.96 3.71 -4.48
CA GLY A 213 -9.30 3.21 -4.77
C GLY A 213 -10.39 3.94 -3.97
N ASP A 214 -11.65 3.74 -4.37
CA ASP A 214 -12.78 4.33 -3.68
C ASP A 214 -12.80 3.85 -2.21
N HIS A 215 -13.04 4.78 -1.28
CA HIS A 215 -13.08 4.49 0.14
C HIS A 215 -14.54 4.36 0.60
N LEU A 216 -14.87 3.22 1.22
CA LEU A 216 -16.24 2.93 1.66
C LEU A 216 -16.71 3.76 2.86
N SER A 217 -15.78 4.38 3.59
CA SER A 217 -16.06 5.14 4.80
C SER A 217 -15.84 6.62 4.54
N ALA A 218 -16.84 7.45 4.84
CA ALA A 218 -16.72 8.90 4.76
C ALA A 218 -15.48 9.36 5.55
N LEU A 219 -14.60 10.14 4.90
CA LEU A 219 -13.47 10.72 5.59
C LEU A 219 -13.96 11.89 6.45
N PRO A 220 -13.31 12.18 7.59
CA PRO A 220 -13.66 13.33 8.42
C PRO A 220 -13.41 14.67 7.71
N GLY A 221 -12.67 14.65 6.60
CA GLY A 221 -12.35 15.79 5.75
C GLY A 221 -11.35 15.38 4.68
N ASP A 222 -10.98 16.34 3.84
CA ASP A 222 -9.97 16.14 2.79
C ASP A 222 -8.63 15.73 3.40
N LEU A 223 -8.01 14.71 2.83
CA LEU A 223 -6.74 14.18 3.30
C LEU A 223 -5.64 14.44 2.27
N GLU A 224 -4.75 15.37 2.59
CA GLU A 224 -3.46 15.48 1.90
C GLU A 224 -2.62 14.21 2.14
N LEU A 225 -2.25 13.56 1.03
CA LEU A 225 -1.43 12.37 0.98
C LEU A 225 -0.26 12.60 0.02
N ARG A 226 0.77 11.77 0.14
CA ARG A 226 1.90 11.76 -0.78
C ARG A 226 2.16 10.35 -1.27
N ALA A 227 2.10 10.16 -2.58
CA ALA A 227 2.52 8.91 -3.20
C ALA A 227 4.00 9.00 -3.55
N VAL A 228 4.73 7.92 -3.28
CA VAL A 228 6.17 7.82 -3.48
C VAL A 228 6.45 6.53 -4.24
N LEU A 229 7.10 6.63 -5.39
CA LEU A 229 7.48 5.50 -6.20
C LEU A 229 9.00 5.34 -6.18
N GLY A 230 9.45 4.22 -5.61
CA GLY A 230 10.85 3.82 -5.61
C GLY A 230 11.05 2.59 -6.51
N MET A 231 11.52 2.80 -7.73
CA MET A 231 11.86 1.71 -8.64
C MET A 231 13.32 1.30 -8.49
N SER A 232 13.61 0.00 -8.62
CA SER A 232 14.98 -0.52 -8.51
C SER A 232 15.92 0.18 -9.50
N GLY A 233 17.03 0.74 -8.99
CA GLY A 233 18.05 1.44 -9.78
C GLY A 233 17.66 2.84 -10.27
N ARG A 234 16.56 3.42 -9.77
CA ARG A 234 16.13 4.79 -10.10
C ARG A 234 16.02 5.65 -8.85
N GLU A 235 16.04 6.96 -9.06
CA GLU A 235 15.74 7.94 -8.03
C GLU A 235 14.28 7.80 -7.56
N VAL A 236 14.06 8.13 -6.29
CA VAL A 236 12.72 8.15 -5.70
C VAL A 236 11.94 9.31 -6.29
N GLN A 237 10.72 9.05 -6.71
CA GLN A 237 9.80 10.09 -7.16
C GLN A 237 8.66 10.24 -6.14
N ALA A 238 8.16 11.45 -5.97
CA ALA A 238 7.08 11.73 -5.05
C ALA A 238 6.12 12.77 -5.62
N GLU A 239 4.83 12.56 -5.41
CA GLU A 239 3.77 13.47 -5.81
C GLU A 239 2.74 13.56 -4.68
N SER A 240 2.34 14.79 -4.35
CA SER A 240 1.34 15.05 -3.30
C SER A 240 -0.03 15.24 -3.94
N PHE A 241 -1.06 14.70 -3.32
CA PHE A 241 -2.43 14.76 -3.82
C PHE A 241 -3.41 14.85 -2.66
N VAL A 242 -4.64 15.29 -2.95
CA VAL A 242 -5.72 15.36 -1.97
C VAL A 242 -6.68 14.21 -2.24
N LEU A 243 -6.91 13.39 -1.23
CA LEU A 243 -8.01 12.43 -1.21
C LEU A 243 -9.24 13.17 -0.67
N PRO A 244 -10.24 13.47 -1.51
CA PRO A 244 -11.38 14.28 -1.09
C PRO A 244 -12.26 13.49 -0.12
N ALA A 245 -12.93 14.19 0.80
CA ALA A 245 -13.83 13.57 1.77
C ALA A 245 -15.02 12.86 1.12
N GLU A 246 -15.45 13.38 -0.03
CA GLU A 246 -16.49 12.83 -0.89
C GLU A 246 -15.97 12.74 -2.33
N GLY A 247 -16.30 11.65 -3.03
CA GLY A 247 -15.93 11.46 -4.45
C GLY A 247 -14.71 10.57 -4.66
N SER A 248 -14.29 10.45 -5.92
CA SER A 248 -13.18 9.59 -6.33
C SER A 248 -11.82 10.24 -6.07
N SER A 249 -10.84 9.45 -5.61
CA SER A 249 -9.44 9.89 -5.58
C SER A 249 -8.96 10.35 -6.97
N PRO A 250 -8.13 11.41 -7.04
CA PRO A 250 -7.41 11.72 -8.26
C PRO A 250 -6.45 10.59 -8.64
N TRP A 251 -6.05 10.58 -9.92
CA TRP A 251 -4.90 9.84 -10.37
C TRP A 251 -3.62 10.64 -10.13
N VAL A 252 -2.55 9.93 -9.82
CA VAL A 252 -1.19 10.43 -9.59
C VAL A 252 -0.28 9.74 -10.60
N SER A 253 0.68 10.43 -11.20
CA SER A 253 1.44 9.88 -12.32
C SER A 253 2.96 10.09 -12.19
N PHE A 254 3.72 9.03 -12.43
CA PHE A 254 5.19 9.04 -12.27
C PHE A 254 5.89 8.77 -13.61
N PRO A 255 6.70 9.70 -14.12
CA PRO A 255 7.51 9.43 -15.31
C PRO A 255 8.64 8.43 -14.98
N VAL A 256 8.64 7.27 -15.65
CA VAL A 256 9.64 6.22 -15.41
C VAL A 256 10.36 5.84 -16.69
N THR A 257 11.68 5.67 -16.63
CA THR A 257 12.46 5.08 -17.71
C THR A 257 12.83 3.65 -17.33
N THR A 258 12.40 2.70 -18.14
CA THR A 258 12.66 1.27 -17.92
C THR A 258 14.16 0.95 -18.01
N PRO A 259 14.63 -0.14 -17.36
CA PRO A 259 15.96 -0.67 -17.61
C PRO A 259 16.12 -1.10 -19.08
N TYR A 260 17.34 -1.07 -19.59
CA TYR A 260 17.66 -1.58 -20.94
C TYR A 260 17.66 -3.11 -21.03
N ALA A 261 17.74 -3.79 -19.89
CA ALA A 261 17.61 -5.23 -19.81
C ALA A 261 16.13 -5.65 -19.77
N SER A 262 15.80 -6.72 -20.47
CA SER A 262 14.50 -7.38 -20.40
C SER A 262 14.39 -8.19 -19.10
N VAL A 263 14.04 -7.53 -18.01
CA VAL A 263 13.90 -8.15 -16.68
C VAL A 263 12.63 -7.67 -15.99
N PRO A 264 11.99 -8.50 -15.12
CA PRO A 264 10.95 -8.02 -14.23
C PRO A 264 11.48 -6.85 -13.40
N TRP A 265 10.89 -5.67 -13.60
CA TRP A 265 11.36 -4.46 -12.96
C TRP A 265 10.47 -4.14 -11.76
N SER A 266 11.01 -4.35 -10.56
CA SER A 266 10.25 -4.18 -9.33
C SER A 266 10.58 -2.88 -8.60
N GLY A 267 9.60 -2.38 -7.87
CA GLY A 267 9.71 -1.22 -7.01
C GLY A 267 8.65 -1.26 -5.91
N GLU A 268 8.61 -0.20 -5.14
CA GLU A 268 7.70 -0.03 -4.01
C GLU A 268 6.94 1.28 -4.22
N LEU A 269 5.61 1.17 -4.20
CA LEU A 269 4.69 2.30 -4.18
C LEU A 269 4.25 2.51 -2.73
N VAL A 270 4.57 3.66 -2.18
CA VAL A 270 4.29 4.03 -0.79
C VAL A 270 3.37 5.23 -0.76
N VAL A 271 2.27 5.14 -0.03
CA VAL A 271 1.42 6.29 0.29
C VAL A 271 1.74 6.75 1.70
N TYR A 272 2.01 8.04 1.85
CA TYR A 272 2.33 8.72 3.09
C TYR A 272 1.20 9.64 3.53
N ARG A 273 1.01 9.74 4.84
CA ARG A 273 0.28 10.84 5.50
C ARG A 273 1.28 11.63 6.34
N GLY A 274 1.57 12.87 5.95
CA GLY A 274 2.70 13.62 6.51
C GLY A 274 4.02 12.86 6.25
N VAL A 275 4.69 12.45 7.31
CA VAL A 275 5.90 11.61 7.22
C VAL A 275 5.63 10.13 7.41
N VAL A 276 4.42 9.68 7.75
CA VAL A 276 4.14 8.29 8.11
C VAL A 276 3.71 7.47 6.89
N PRO A 277 4.35 6.32 6.59
CA PRO A 277 3.89 5.43 5.54
C PRO A 277 2.61 4.74 5.99
N VAL A 278 1.52 4.89 5.22
CA VAL A 278 0.21 4.34 5.57
C VAL A 278 -0.18 3.14 4.73
N HIS A 279 0.42 3.02 3.54
CA HIS A 279 0.17 1.93 2.60
C HIS A 279 1.40 1.68 1.75
N VAL A 280 1.78 0.41 1.57
CA VAL A 280 2.95 0.01 0.80
C VAL A 280 2.60 -1.17 -0.09
N GLN A 281 2.84 -1.03 -1.38
CA GLN A 281 2.69 -2.08 -2.37
C GLN A 281 3.99 -2.31 -3.10
N ARG A 282 4.38 -3.57 -3.20
CA ARG A 282 5.38 -3.99 -4.17
C ARG A 282 4.74 -4.02 -5.54
N VAL A 283 5.31 -3.27 -6.47
CA VAL A 283 4.90 -3.27 -7.88
C VAL A 283 5.96 -3.96 -8.70
N VAL A 284 5.54 -4.80 -9.64
CA VAL A 284 6.41 -5.45 -10.63
C VAL A 284 5.88 -5.08 -12.00
N LEU A 285 6.71 -4.42 -12.78
CA LEU A 285 6.43 -4.04 -14.16
C LEU A 285 7.20 -4.97 -15.11
N PRO A 286 6.55 -5.57 -16.11
CA PRO A 286 7.22 -6.48 -17.03
C PRO A 286 8.01 -5.70 -18.08
N VAL A 287 9.34 -5.76 -18.05
CA VAL A 287 10.18 -5.17 -19.11
C VAL A 287 10.68 -6.30 -20.01
N GLY A 288 10.31 -6.25 -21.29
CA GLY A 288 10.56 -7.28 -22.30
C GLY A 288 9.78 -8.61 -22.17
N ALA A 289 9.51 -9.13 -20.96
CA ALA A 289 8.58 -10.24 -20.75
C ALA A 289 7.99 -10.25 -19.32
N GLY A 290 6.85 -10.94 -19.14
CA GLY A 290 6.22 -11.16 -17.83
C GLY A 290 4.85 -10.49 -17.68
N LYS A 291 4.31 -10.53 -16.46
CA LYS A 291 3.03 -9.89 -16.09
C LYS A 291 3.25 -8.78 -15.09
N SER A 292 2.45 -7.72 -15.16
CA SER A 292 2.37 -6.75 -14.09
C SER A 292 1.78 -7.39 -12.83
N GLN A 293 2.35 -7.07 -11.68
CA GLN A 293 1.87 -7.55 -10.39
C GLN A 293 1.94 -6.42 -9.36
N ALA A 294 0.93 -6.32 -8.52
CA ALA A 294 0.96 -5.48 -7.32
C ALA A 294 0.64 -6.36 -6.11
N ARG A 295 1.47 -6.28 -5.07
CA ARG A 295 1.30 -7.06 -3.83
C ARG A 295 1.38 -6.12 -2.64
N LEU A 296 0.36 -6.13 -1.78
CA LEU A 296 0.38 -5.41 -0.52
C LEU A 296 1.53 -5.94 0.36
N ARG A 297 2.37 -5.03 0.86
CA ARG A 297 3.49 -5.32 1.75
C ARG A 297 3.22 -4.87 3.17
N PHE A 298 2.63 -3.69 3.31
CA PHE A 298 2.34 -3.09 4.60
C PHE A 298 1.13 -2.18 4.49
N ARG A 299 0.32 -2.14 5.54
CA ARG A 299 -0.85 -1.27 5.63
C ARG A 299 -1.05 -0.87 7.08
N LEU A 300 -0.91 0.42 7.35
CA LEU A 300 -1.11 1.00 8.67
C LEU A 300 -2.56 1.40 8.93
N SER A 301 -3.41 1.53 7.92
CA SER A 301 -4.81 1.93 8.15
C SER A 301 -5.77 0.89 7.66
N ARG A 302 -6.87 0.67 8.39
CA ARG A 302 -8.01 -0.07 7.83
C ARG A 302 -8.77 0.83 6.86
N THR A 303 -8.83 2.12 7.18
CA THR A 303 -9.48 3.15 6.38
C THR A 303 -8.68 4.45 6.51
N PHE A 304 -8.63 5.31 5.49
CA PHE A 304 -7.90 6.58 5.62
C PHE A 304 -8.46 7.51 6.71
N ALA A 305 -9.68 7.25 7.23
CA ALA A 305 -10.28 7.99 8.34
C ALA A 305 -9.57 7.78 9.69
N ASP A 306 -8.78 6.71 9.88
CA ASP A 306 -8.09 6.40 11.15
C ASP A 306 -6.70 7.06 11.28
N LEU A 307 -6.30 7.86 10.28
CA LEU A 307 -4.95 8.41 10.16
C LEU A 307 -4.70 9.72 10.92
N ALA A 308 -5.74 10.36 11.43
CA ALA A 308 -5.62 11.68 12.06
C ALA A 308 -4.53 11.76 13.15
N PRO A 309 -4.35 10.76 14.04
CA PRO A 309 -3.35 10.87 15.10
C PRO A 309 -1.90 10.86 14.59
N LEU A 310 -1.64 10.38 13.37
CA LEU A 310 -0.28 10.24 12.81
C LEU A 310 0.38 11.57 12.42
N SER A 311 -0.34 12.70 12.47
CA SER A 311 0.19 14.01 12.06
C SER A 311 1.29 14.55 12.96
N SER A 312 1.44 14.02 14.18
CA SER A 312 2.45 14.46 15.15
C SER A 312 3.85 13.85 14.95
N ARG A 313 3.98 12.88 14.03
CA ARG A 313 5.25 12.18 13.79
C ARG A 313 6.23 13.11 13.06
N VAL A 314 7.48 13.11 13.51
CA VAL A 314 8.52 14.01 12.98
C VAL A 314 9.39 13.31 11.93
N ALA A 315 9.44 11.98 11.97
CA ALA A 315 10.15 11.17 11.00
C ALA A 315 9.52 9.78 10.86
N SER A 316 9.80 9.13 9.74
CA SER A 316 9.58 7.69 9.62
C SER A 316 10.68 6.96 8.88
N ILE A 317 10.73 5.65 9.12
CA ILE A 317 11.63 4.71 8.48
C ILE A 317 10.82 3.52 8.02
N LEU A 318 10.69 3.35 6.71
CA LEU A 318 10.01 2.19 6.12
C LEU A 318 11.05 1.15 5.70
N VAL A 319 11.12 0.05 6.45
CA VAL A 319 12.06 -1.05 6.24
C VAL A 319 11.52 -2.03 5.21
N LEU A 320 12.28 -2.26 4.14
CA LEU A 320 11.90 -3.04 2.96
C LEU A 320 12.99 -4.05 2.62
N GLY A 321 13.29 -4.94 3.59
CA GLY A 321 14.41 -5.88 3.50
C GLY A 321 15.72 -5.20 3.91
N GLU A 322 16.72 -5.26 3.04
CA GLU A 322 18.06 -4.68 3.26
C GLU A 322 18.14 -3.17 3.00
N ARG A 323 17.00 -2.53 2.71
CA ARG A 323 16.92 -1.09 2.45
C ARG A 323 15.80 -0.48 3.26
N ALA A 324 15.92 0.80 3.54
CA ALA A 324 14.82 1.58 4.10
C ALA A 324 14.59 2.88 3.35
N LEU A 325 13.34 3.34 3.41
CA LEU A 325 12.94 4.65 2.91
C LEU A 325 12.74 5.57 4.13
N VAL A 326 13.56 6.62 4.24
CA VAL A 326 13.53 7.55 5.37
C VAL A 326 12.83 8.84 4.98
N ALA A 327 11.90 9.31 5.81
CA ALA A 327 11.14 10.53 5.57
C ALA A 327 11.23 11.49 6.77
N THR A 328 11.77 12.70 6.57
CA THR A 328 11.97 13.74 7.61
C THR A 328 11.45 15.12 7.17
N GLY A 329 10.17 15.19 6.77
CA GLY A 329 9.53 16.43 6.30
C GLY A 329 9.83 16.82 4.85
N GLY A 330 10.67 16.05 4.15
CA GLY A 330 11.01 16.20 2.73
C GLY A 330 10.57 15.03 1.85
N VAL A 331 11.18 14.92 0.66
CA VAL A 331 11.04 13.75 -0.23
C VAL A 331 11.75 12.57 0.44
N PRO A 332 11.11 11.40 0.58
CA PRO A 332 11.76 10.25 1.19
C PRO A 332 12.97 9.77 0.39
N SER A 333 14.02 9.35 1.07
CA SER A 333 15.27 8.89 0.45
C SER A 333 15.57 7.44 0.80
N TRP A 334 16.18 6.72 -0.15
CA TRP A 334 16.63 5.35 0.08
C TRP A 334 17.94 5.32 0.86
N ILE A 335 18.00 4.40 1.81
CA ILE A 335 19.21 4.04 2.54
C ILE A 335 19.42 2.53 2.48
N SER A 336 20.67 2.09 2.61
CA SER A 336 21.00 0.69 2.85
C SER A 336 20.98 0.41 4.36
N LEU A 337 20.48 -0.77 4.72
CA LEU A 337 20.54 -1.34 6.06
C LEU A 337 21.55 -2.50 6.14
N ASP A 338 22.41 -2.64 5.13
CA ASP A 338 23.44 -3.67 5.10
C ASP A 338 24.39 -3.50 6.31
N GLY A 339 24.83 -4.64 6.85
CA GLY A 339 25.77 -4.72 7.95
C GLY A 339 25.16 -5.20 9.26
N ASP A 340 26.04 -5.48 10.21
CA ASP A 340 25.64 -5.90 11.55
C ASP A 340 24.89 -4.76 12.26
N CYS A 341 23.69 -5.06 12.72
CA CYS A 341 22.86 -4.15 13.50
C CYS A 341 22.59 -4.72 14.90
N SER A 342 23.34 -5.75 15.33
CA SER A 342 23.17 -6.32 16.66
C SER A 342 23.55 -5.33 17.76
N LEU A 343 22.87 -5.47 18.90
CA LEU A 343 23.29 -4.84 20.14
C LEU A 343 24.71 -5.32 20.49
N PRO A 344 25.62 -4.41 20.91
CA PRO A 344 26.89 -4.86 21.44
C PRO A 344 26.65 -5.73 22.68
N PRO A 345 27.54 -6.69 22.99
CA PRO A 345 27.47 -7.42 24.25
C PRO A 345 27.61 -6.41 25.39
N VAL A 346 26.53 -6.23 26.16
CA VAL A 346 26.49 -5.32 27.31
C VAL A 346 26.31 -6.14 28.57
N SER A 347 26.95 -5.72 29.65
CA SER A 347 26.73 -6.35 30.95
C SER A 347 25.33 -5.99 31.45
N GLY A 348 24.47 -7.00 31.60
CA GLY A 348 23.11 -6.82 32.12
C GLY A 348 23.03 -6.48 33.61
N LEU A 349 24.17 -6.42 34.29
CA LEU A 349 24.25 -6.03 35.70
C LEU A 349 23.95 -4.53 35.83
N ASP A 350 23.21 -4.15 36.86
CA ASP A 350 23.14 -2.77 37.32
C ASP A 350 24.09 -2.59 38.54
N PRO A 351 24.34 -1.35 39.01
CA PRO A 351 25.13 -1.10 40.22
C PRO A 351 24.72 -1.87 41.47
N TRP A 352 23.46 -2.26 41.63
CA TRP A 352 23.01 -3.12 42.74
C TRP A 352 23.52 -4.56 42.59
N TYR A 353 23.82 -4.97 41.36
CA TYR A 353 24.49 -6.22 41.03
C TYR A 353 26.00 -6.06 40.77
N GLY A 354 26.61 -4.98 41.28
CA GLY A 354 28.06 -4.80 41.33
C GLY A 354 28.68 -4.08 40.13
N LYS A 355 27.88 -3.47 39.24
CA LYS A 355 28.41 -2.68 38.13
C LYS A 355 28.84 -1.29 38.58
N ASP A 356 30.15 -1.01 38.51
CA ASP A 356 30.67 0.31 38.83
C ASP A 356 30.37 1.36 37.73
N PHE A 357 30.56 2.63 38.08
CA PHE A 357 30.31 3.74 37.16
C PHE A 357 31.18 3.67 35.89
N PRO A 358 32.50 3.34 35.95
CA PRO A 358 33.31 3.09 34.77
C PRO A 358 32.76 2.01 33.83
N ALA A 359 32.32 0.86 34.34
CA ALA A 359 31.74 -0.22 33.54
C ALA A 359 30.42 0.22 32.88
N TYR A 360 29.60 1.01 33.57
CA TYR A 360 28.43 1.64 32.98
C TYR A 360 28.78 2.59 31.82
N CYS A 361 29.78 3.46 32.00
CA CYS A 361 30.22 4.35 30.93
C CYS A 361 30.78 3.57 29.73
N ALA A 362 31.49 2.45 29.97
CA ALA A 362 31.98 1.58 28.91
C ALA A 362 30.84 0.95 28.10
N ASP A 363 29.82 0.42 28.76
CA ASP A 363 28.65 -0.15 28.07
C ASP A 363 27.87 0.91 27.28
N LEU A 364 27.69 2.10 27.87
CA LEU A 364 27.03 3.22 27.20
C LEU A 364 27.84 3.70 25.98
N ALA A 365 29.17 3.76 26.08
CA ALA A 365 30.05 4.12 24.97
C ALA A 365 29.99 3.06 23.86
N ALA A 366 30.01 1.76 24.20
CA ALA A 366 29.89 0.68 23.23
C ALA A 366 28.57 0.76 22.45
N ALA A 367 27.47 1.02 23.16
CA ALA A 367 26.17 1.28 22.54
C ALA A 367 26.20 2.51 21.63
N ALA A 368 26.85 3.60 22.04
CA ALA A 368 26.94 4.82 21.25
C ALA A 368 27.79 4.65 19.97
N VAL A 369 28.89 3.89 20.02
CA VAL A 369 29.69 3.58 18.81
C VAL A 369 28.84 2.86 17.78
N ARG A 370 28.13 1.80 18.19
CA ARG A 370 27.24 1.04 17.30
C ARG A 370 26.07 1.89 16.79
N GLY A 371 25.48 2.67 17.68
CA GLY A 371 24.42 3.61 17.34
C GLY A 371 24.85 4.67 16.32
N ALA A 372 26.08 5.18 16.42
CA ALA A 372 26.63 6.21 15.54
C ALA A 372 26.97 5.63 14.16
N GLU A 373 27.49 4.40 14.12
CA GLU A 373 27.69 3.64 12.88
C GLU A 373 26.34 3.42 12.15
N LEU A 374 25.30 3.06 12.89
CA LEU A 374 23.95 2.95 12.35
C LEU A 374 23.43 4.30 11.84
N HIS A 375 23.53 5.37 12.63
CA HIS A 375 23.10 6.71 12.23
C HIS A 375 23.84 7.22 10.98
N GLY A 376 25.15 6.98 10.87
CA GLY A 376 25.95 7.33 9.70
C GLY A 376 25.45 6.69 8.41
N ARG A 377 24.90 5.46 8.49
CA ARG A 377 24.25 4.78 7.36
C ARG A 377 22.89 5.39 7.00
N LEU A 378 22.15 5.90 7.99
CA LEU A 378 20.85 6.54 7.74
C LEU A 378 20.99 7.86 6.97
N GLY A 379 22.09 8.58 7.16
CA GLY A 379 22.34 9.87 6.49
C GLY A 379 21.26 10.93 6.71
N ALA A 380 20.37 10.71 7.68
CA ALA A 380 19.14 11.47 7.88
C ALA A 380 19.24 12.29 9.16
N VAL A 381 18.98 13.59 9.04
CA VAL A 381 18.84 14.47 10.20
C VAL A 381 17.40 14.35 10.71
N VAL A 382 17.20 13.52 11.73
CA VAL A 382 15.93 13.46 12.46
C VAL A 382 15.97 14.48 13.58
N ARG A 383 14.96 15.35 13.66
CA ARG A 383 14.84 16.29 14.79
C ARG A 383 14.57 15.50 16.07
N ARG A 384 15.39 15.72 17.10
CA ARG A 384 15.17 15.17 18.44
C ARG A 384 13.91 15.76 19.08
N GLY A 385 13.25 14.93 19.89
CA GLY A 385 12.02 15.32 20.57
C GLY A 385 10.84 15.26 19.61
N GLY A 386 10.24 14.07 19.52
CA GLY A 386 9.09 13.77 18.69
C GLY A 386 8.81 12.28 18.63
N VAL A 387 7.80 11.88 17.86
CA VAL A 387 7.51 10.47 17.57
C VAL A 387 8.17 10.09 16.25
N ILE A 388 8.96 9.02 16.25
CA ILE A 388 9.56 8.41 15.07
C ILE A 388 8.86 7.08 14.81
N THR A 389 8.30 6.92 13.62
CA THR A 389 7.63 5.68 13.21
C THR A 389 8.58 4.80 12.42
N VAL A 390 8.73 3.55 12.83
CA VAL A 390 9.41 2.53 12.04
C VAL A 390 8.37 1.56 11.51
N ALA A 391 8.23 1.47 10.20
CA ALA A 391 7.29 0.55 9.56
C ALA A 391 8.03 -0.60 8.88
N GLY A 392 7.40 -1.77 8.85
CA GLY A 392 7.96 -2.98 8.24
C GLY A 392 8.73 -3.87 9.23
N ARG A 393 9.08 -5.06 8.76
CA ARG A 393 9.83 -6.04 9.58
C ARG A 393 11.29 -5.61 9.65
N THR A 394 11.80 -5.47 10.85
CA THR A 394 13.17 -5.02 11.10
C THR A 394 13.83 -5.85 12.20
N ARG A 395 15.16 -5.93 12.14
CA ARG A 395 16.02 -6.44 13.22
C ARG A 395 16.93 -5.33 13.77
N VAL A 396 16.73 -4.10 13.29
CA VAL A 396 17.54 -2.95 13.66
C VAL A 396 17.04 -2.42 15.00
N PRO A 397 17.91 -2.30 16.01
CA PRO A 397 17.54 -1.79 17.32
C PRO A 397 17.46 -0.27 17.28
N TRP A 398 16.34 0.27 16.80
CA TRP A 398 16.17 1.70 16.53
C TRP A 398 16.37 2.59 17.76
N ALA A 399 16.15 2.05 18.95
CA ALA A 399 16.43 2.75 20.20
C ALA A 399 17.92 3.06 20.40
N LEU A 400 18.82 2.28 19.81
CA LEU A 400 20.27 2.49 19.87
C LEU A 400 20.81 3.54 18.92
N VAL A 401 20.05 3.94 17.88
CA VAL A 401 20.55 4.92 16.91
C VAL A 401 21.06 6.15 17.67
N TYR A 402 22.32 6.50 17.43
CA TYR A 402 23.02 7.55 18.16
C TYR A 402 23.37 8.69 17.20
N ASP A 403 22.69 9.82 17.34
CA ASP A 403 22.71 10.90 16.36
C ASP A 403 23.68 12.06 16.69
N LEU A 404 24.47 11.93 17.76
CA LEU A 404 25.56 12.85 18.09
C LEU A 404 26.88 12.36 17.46
N PRO A 405 27.80 13.29 17.12
CA PRO A 405 29.14 12.92 16.69
C PRO A 405 29.83 12.06 17.76
N PHE A 406 30.13 10.80 17.42
CA PHE A 406 30.80 9.88 18.35
C PHE A 406 31.63 8.86 17.58
N THR A 407 32.83 8.59 18.09
CA THR A 407 33.77 7.62 17.54
C THR A 407 34.43 6.85 18.68
N GLU A 408 35.00 5.69 18.36
CA GLU A 408 35.85 4.96 19.30
C GLU A 408 37.04 5.82 19.75
N GLY A 409 37.48 5.63 21.00
CA GLY A 409 38.62 6.33 21.59
C GLY A 409 38.25 7.15 22.83
N PRO A 410 39.12 8.08 23.27
CA PRO A 410 38.84 8.91 24.44
C PRO A 410 37.61 9.79 24.18
N TYR A 411 36.68 9.77 25.11
CA TYR A 411 35.45 10.57 25.06
C TYR A 411 35.29 11.40 26.33
N ARG A 412 34.54 12.49 26.22
CA ARG A 412 34.07 13.28 27.36
C ARG A 412 32.67 12.84 27.75
N LEU A 413 32.38 12.74 29.04
CA LEU A 413 31.01 12.54 29.51
C LEU A 413 30.27 13.86 29.49
N CYS A 414 29.06 13.85 28.93
CA CYS A 414 28.13 14.96 29.06
C CYS A 414 27.67 15.07 30.53
N THR A 415 27.48 16.29 31.04
CA THR A 415 26.95 16.54 32.40
C THR A 415 25.60 15.84 32.63
N SER A 416 24.83 15.63 31.56
CA SER A 416 23.57 14.88 31.61
C SER A 416 23.75 13.44 32.11
N VAL A 417 24.91 12.81 31.91
CA VAL A 417 25.22 11.48 32.45
C VAL A 417 25.22 11.51 33.98
N ALA A 418 25.84 12.52 34.58
CA ALA A 418 25.87 12.67 36.04
C ALA A 418 24.50 13.06 36.62
N ARG A 419 23.66 13.73 35.83
CA ARG A 419 22.33 14.18 36.28
C ARG A 419 21.26 13.08 36.17
N PHE A 420 21.24 12.34 35.07
CA PHE A 420 20.19 11.39 34.71
C PHE A 420 20.65 9.93 34.64
N GLY A 421 21.95 9.67 34.77
CA GLY A 421 22.52 8.33 34.89
C GLY A 421 22.56 7.83 36.33
N PRO A 422 23.28 6.73 36.60
CA PRO A 422 23.41 6.17 37.94
C PRO A 422 23.93 7.18 38.95
N PHE A 423 23.30 7.21 40.13
CA PHE A 423 23.59 8.13 41.23
C PHE A 423 23.26 9.61 40.96
N GLY A 424 22.59 9.92 39.85
CA GLY A 424 22.15 11.28 39.56
C GLY A 424 21.04 11.76 40.48
N ALA A 425 20.86 13.09 40.56
CA ALA A 425 19.81 13.72 41.36
C ALA A 425 18.39 13.39 40.87
N GLY A 426 18.25 12.83 39.67
CA GLY A 426 16.98 12.48 39.05
C GLY A 426 16.18 13.71 38.62
N GLY A 427 14.87 13.52 38.49
CA GLY A 427 13.90 14.55 38.11
C GLY A 427 13.27 14.32 36.72
N PRO A 428 12.40 15.25 36.28
CA PRO A 428 11.75 15.16 34.99
C PRO A 428 12.80 15.25 33.88
N VAL A 429 12.78 14.27 32.98
CA VAL A 429 13.71 14.19 31.86
C VAL A 429 13.21 15.09 30.72
N PRO A 430 13.96 16.13 30.32
CA PRO A 430 13.55 17.00 29.23
C PRO A 430 13.49 16.25 27.88
N ALA A 431 12.86 16.84 26.87
CA ALA A 431 12.83 16.27 25.52
C ALA A 431 14.20 16.35 24.81
N GLN A 432 15.05 17.30 25.22
CA GLN A 432 16.37 17.54 24.66
C GLN A 432 17.39 17.70 25.78
N CYS A 433 18.66 17.42 25.49
CA CYS A 433 19.73 17.60 26.44
C CYS A 433 19.81 19.07 26.87
N PRO A 434 19.88 19.39 28.18
CA PRO A 434 20.03 20.76 28.65
C PRO A 434 21.43 21.33 28.40
N GLU A 435 22.41 20.49 28.08
CA GLU A 435 23.79 20.93 27.83
C GLU A 435 23.93 21.49 26.41
N PRO A 436 24.48 22.71 26.23
CA PRO A 436 24.51 23.38 24.93
C PRO A 436 25.61 22.85 24.00
N ASP A 437 26.69 22.31 24.54
CA ASP A 437 27.85 21.87 23.77
C ASP A 437 27.94 20.35 23.70
N HIS A 438 27.80 19.82 22.49
CA HIS A 438 28.09 18.41 22.16
C HIS A 438 29.17 18.31 21.09
N SER A 439 30.08 19.28 21.02
CA SER A 439 31.20 19.27 20.08
C SER A 439 32.26 18.22 20.47
N GLY A 440 32.87 17.63 19.45
CA GLY A 440 33.87 16.58 19.60
C GLY A 440 33.27 15.22 20.01
N ASN A 441 34.10 14.35 20.58
CA ASN A 441 33.71 13.00 20.98
C ASN A 441 33.05 13.00 22.37
N MET A 442 31.77 13.39 22.44
CA MET A 442 31.01 13.48 23.69
C MET A 442 29.97 12.36 23.82
N LEU A 443 30.03 11.61 24.93
CA LEU A 443 29.04 10.61 25.29
C LEU A 443 27.89 11.26 26.04
N CYS A 444 26.70 11.26 25.44
CA CYS A 444 25.50 11.86 25.98
C CYS A 444 24.29 10.93 25.79
N PRO A 445 23.53 10.58 26.83
CA PRO A 445 22.37 9.70 26.70
C PRO A 445 21.29 10.24 25.76
N PHE A 446 21.17 11.56 25.61
CA PHE A 446 20.25 12.20 24.67
C PHE A 446 20.65 12.03 23.19
N GLY A 447 21.82 11.45 22.89
CA GLY A 447 22.16 11.05 21.53
C GLY A 447 21.40 9.81 21.07
N PHE A 448 20.95 8.95 22.00
CA PHE A 448 20.17 7.76 21.67
C PHE A 448 18.72 8.14 21.34
N TRP A 449 18.23 7.69 20.19
CA TRP A 449 16.84 7.88 19.79
C TRP A 449 15.85 7.29 20.80
N GLY A 450 16.16 6.13 21.39
CA GLY A 450 15.31 5.49 22.39
C GLY A 450 15.10 6.29 23.68
N LEU A 451 15.98 7.27 23.94
CA LEU A 451 15.94 8.15 25.10
C LEU A 451 15.47 9.56 24.74
N SER A 452 15.91 10.10 23.59
CA SER A 452 15.57 11.46 23.16
C SER A 452 14.23 11.58 22.44
N SER A 453 13.70 10.46 21.94
CA SER A 453 12.48 10.43 21.13
C SER A 453 11.57 9.28 21.53
N VAL A 454 10.29 9.39 21.17
CA VAL A 454 9.34 8.30 21.29
C VAL A 454 9.41 7.47 20.02
N LEU A 455 9.63 6.16 20.16
CA LEU A 455 9.74 5.22 19.05
C LEU A 455 8.52 4.32 19.00
N GLU A 456 7.94 4.18 17.82
CA GLU A 456 6.85 3.24 17.54
C GLU A 456 7.18 2.36 16.35
N GLN A 457 6.78 1.09 16.39
CA GLN A 457 7.00 0.10 15.33
C GLN A 457 5.70 -0.62 14.95
N PRO A 458 4.65 0.07 14.48
CA PRO A 458 3.35 -0.55 14.26
C PRO A 458 3.42 -1.65 13.19
N ALA A 459 3.02 -2.87 13.56
CA ALA A 459 2.99 -4.02 12.67
C ALA A 459 1.68 -4.15 11.87
N GLY A 460 0.67 -3.36 12.23
CA GLY A 460 -0.65 -3.34 11.62
C GLY A 460 -1.39 -2.07 12.02
N PRO A 461 -2.71 -2.02 11.82
CA PRO A 461 -3.49 -0.82 12.09
C PRO A 461 -3.36 -0.34 13.54
N PRO A 462 -3.06 0.96 13.78
CA PRO A 462 -2.80 1.45 15.11
C PRO A 462 -4.06 1.28 15.94
N ALA A 463 -3.92 0.60 17.07
CA ALA A 463 -4.85 0.76 18.17
C ALA A 463 -4.43 2.00 18.95
N TRP A 464 -5.38 2.88 19.21
CA TRP A 464 -5.17 4.04 20.09
C TRP A 464 -5.57 3.73 21.53
N GLN A 465 -6.40 2.70 21.71
CA GLN A 465 -6.99 2.31 22.98
C GLN A 465 -7.25 0.79 22.94
N VAL A 466 -6.96 0.11 24.05
CA VAL A 466 -7.22 -1.34 24.20
C VAL A 466 -8.69 -1.61 24.55
N ALA A 467 -9.21 -0.94 25.58
CA ALA A 467 -10.60 -1.13 26.04
C ALA A 467 -11.16 0.19 26.56
N PRO A 468 -12.23 0.76 26.00
CA PRO A 468 -12.86 1.94 26.59
C PRO A 468 -13.54 1.55 27.91
N GLY A 469 -13.12 2.09 29.06
CA GLY A 469 -13.76 1.67 30.31
C GLY A 469 -13.38 2.39 31.60
N THR A 470 -14.32 2.34 32.54
CA THR A 470 -14.20 2.83 33.93
C THR A 470 -13.63 1.78 34.91
N ARG A 471 -13.35 0.56 34.44
CA ARG A 471 -12.86 -0.56 35.26
C ARG A 471 -11.34 -0.48 35.52
N PRO A 472 -10.82 -1.08 36.61
CA PRO A 472 -9.39 -1.35 36.82
C PRO A 472 -8.69 -1.95 35.59
N VAL A 473 -7.43 -1.59 35.30
CA VAL A 473 -6.61 -2.25 34.26
C VAL A 473 -6.47 -3.69 34.72
N SER A 474 -6.70 -4.60 33.80
CA SER A 474 -6.58 -6.04 34.02
C SER A 474 -5.37 -6.58 33.28
N VAL A 475 -4.50 -7.26 34.01
CA VAL A 475 -3.29 -7.90 33.51
C VAL A 475 -3.42 -9.41 33.72
N ALA A 476 -3.39 -10.16 32.64
CA ALA A 476 -3.29 -11.62 32.69
C ALA A 476 -1.84 -12.04 32.45
N LEU A 477 -1.28 -12.70 33.45
CA LEU A 477 0.10 -13.16 33.48
C LEU A 477 0.15 -14.65 33.16
N ALA A 478 0.77 -14.99 32.04
CA ALA A 478 1.08 -16.37 31.68
C ALA A 478 2.57 -16.62 31.87
N VAL A 479 2.91 -17.63 32.69
CA VAL A 479 4.28 -17.95 33.04
C VAL A 479 4.65 -19.36 32.58
N ASP A 480 5.82 -19.50 31.96
CA ASP A 480 6.43 -20.79 31.68
C ASP A 480 6.76 -21.55 32.99
N PRO A 481 6.22 -22.75 33.20
CA PRO A 481 6.55 -23.59 34.35
C PRO A 481 8.04 -23.94 34.50
N ALA A 482 8.83 -23.82 33.43
CA ALA A 482 10.26 -24.13 33.40
C ALA A 482 11.16 -23.00 33.95
N LEU A 483 10.66 -21.78 34.10
CA LEU A 483 11.44 -20.65 34.61
C LEU A 483 11.76 -20.75 36.10
N ASP A 484 12.74 -19.97 36.56
CA ASP A 484 13.07 -19.91 37.98
C ASP A 484 11.87 -19.40 38.77
N ARG A 485 11.36 -20.25 39.66
CA ARG A 485 10.17 -19.96 40.46
C ARG A 485 10.38 -18.84 41.46
N THR A 486 11.58 -18.72 42.01
CA THR A 486 11.91 -17.67 42.98
C THR A 486 11.92 -16.31 42.30
N LEU A 487 12.56 -16.20 41.13
CA LEU A 487 12.56 -14.97 40.34
C LEU A 487 11.15 -14.64 39.83
N THR A 488 10.38 -15.64 39.42
CA THR A 488 8.98 -15.46 39.04
C THR A 488 8.14 -14.93 40.20
N GLN A 489 8.20 -15.54 41.38
CA GLN A 489 7.42 -15.11 42.54
C GLN A 489 7.80 -13.69 42.97
N ARG A 490 9.09 -13.35 42.91
CA ARG A 490 9.57 -11.99 43.14
C ARG A 490 8.99 -11.02 42.12
N HIS A 491 9.01 -11.36 40.84
CA HIS A 491 8.41 -10.53 39.78
C HIS A 491 6.92 -10.32 40.01
N VAL A 492 6.15 -11.36 40.32
CA VAL A 492 4.72 -11.24 40.63
C VAL A 492 4.49 -10.33 41.85
N ALA A 493 5.28 -10.49 42.91
CA ALA A 493 5.19 -9.65 44.10
C ALA A 493 5.54 -8.19 43.80
N GLU A 494 6.55 -7.94 42.97
CA GLU A 494 6.90 -6.60 42.49
C GLU A 494 5.76 -6.01 41.64
N LEU A 495 5.16 -6.77 40.73
CA LEU A 495 4.02 -6.32 39.94
C LEU A 495 2.82 -5.95 40.81
N MET A 496 2.52 -6.75 41.84
CA MET A 496 1.48 -6.47 42.85
C MET A 496 1.79 -5.25 43.73
N SER A 497 3.04 -4.78 43.76
CA SER A 497 3.38 -3.52 44.44
C SER A 497 3.05 -2.29 43.58
N TYR A 498 2.97 -2.46 42.26
CA TYR A 498 2.66 -1.40 41.30
C TYR A 498 1.18 -1.34 40.91
N LEU A 499 0.50 -2.49 40.92
CA LEU A 499 -0.90 -2.62 40.51
C LEU A 499 -1.73 -3.24 41.64
N PRO A 500 -3.03 -2.92 41.74
CA PRO A 500 -3.91 -3.57 42.70
C PRO A 500 -3.89 -5.11 42.52
N PRO A 501 -3.82 -5.91 43.59
CA PRO A 501 -3.79 -7.37 43.47
C PRO A 501 -4.95 -7.95 42.65
N GLU A 502 -6.14 -7.36 42.75
CA GLU A 502 -7.34 -7.74 42.00
C GLU A 502 -7.24 -7.47 40.48
N SER A 503 -6.28 -6.65 40.06
CA SER A 503 -6.00 -6.35 38.66
C SER A 503 -5.12 -7.39 37.97
N ILE A 504 -4.54 -8.33 38.73
CA ILE A 504 -3.59 -9.31 38.21
C ILE A 504 -4.17 -10.71 38.35
N SER A 505 -4.39 -11.40 37.22
CA SER A 505 -4.55 -12.84 37.19
C SER A 505 -3.23 -13.47 36.78
N SER A 506 -2.84 -14.59 37.39
CA SER A 506 -1.61 -15.29 37.02
C SER A 506 -1.83 -16.79 36.93
N ALA A 507 -1.34 -17.40 35.85
CA ALA A 507 -1.35 -18.84 35.65
C ALA A 507 -0.01 -19.34 35.10
N TYR A 508 0.41 -20.51 35.58
CA TYR A 508 1.50 -21.26 34.96
C TYR A 508 0.94 -22.03 33.77
N VAL A 509 1.35 -21.66 32.57
CA VAL A 509 0.76 -22.18 31.33
C VAL A 509 1.88 -22.64 30.41
N SER A 510 1.86 -23.92 30.02
CA SER A 510 2.80 -24.42 29.02
C SER A 510 2.55 -23.75 27.67
N PRO A 511 3.54 -23.66 26.77
CA PRO A 511 3.36 -23.03 25.46
C PRO A 511 2.17 -23.63 24.68
N ALA A 512 2.03 -24.95 24.70
CA ALA A 512 0.91 -25.67 24.07
C ALA A 512 -0.47 -25.33 24.70
N GLY A 513 -0.50 -24.93 25.97
CA GLY A 513 -1.71 -24.50 26.67
C GLY A 513 -2.03 -23.01 26.52
N LEU A 514 -1.10 -22.20 26.01
CA LEU A 514 -1.21 -20.74 26.01
C LEU A 514 -2.41 -20.24 25.22
N ALA A 515 -2.59 -20.73 23.99
CA ALA A 515 -3.73 -20.35 23.16
C ALA A 515 -5.06 -20.53 23.90
N ARG A 516 -5.25 -21.70 24.51
CA ARG A 516 -6.46 -22.05 25.26
C ARG A 516 -6.65 -21.21 26.52
N ALA A 517 -5.56 -20.92 27.25
CA ALA A 517 -5.63 -20.08 28.43
C ALA A 517 -6.06 -18.64 28.08
N LEU A 518 -5.63 -18.14 26.92
CA LEU A 518 -5.90 -16.77 26.49
C LEU A 518 -7.25 -16.56 25.81
N THR A 519 -7.92 -17.62 25.31
CA THR A 519 -9.20 -17.48 24.59
C THR A 519 -10.30 -16.87 25.44
N ASP A 520 -10.42 -17.29 26.70
CA ASP A 520 -11.51 -16.89 27.60
C ASP A 520 -11.15 -15.70 28.50
N GLU A 521 -9.88 -15.32 28.53
CA GLU A 521 -9.36 -14.30 29.43
C GLU A 521 -9.62 -12.90 28.85
N ARG A 522 -10.32 -12.04 29.61
CA ARG A 522 -10.56 -10.64 29.21
C ARG A 522 -9.62 -9.71 29.96
N ALA A 523 -8.41 -9.57 29.43
CA ALA A 523 -7.39 -8.68 29.98
C ALA A 523 -7.15 -7.46 29.07
N ASP A 524 -6.72 -6.34 29.65
CA ASP A 524 -6.19 -5.21 28.88
C ASP A 524 -4.74 -5.47 28.48
N VAL A 525 -4.02 -6.26 29.28
CA VAL A 525 -2.64 -6.67 29.02
C VAL A 525 -2.47 -8.17 29.17
N LEU A 526 -1.81 -8.80 28.19
CA LEU A 526 -1.28 -10.14 28.30
C LEU A 526 0.22 -10.05 28.58
N HIS A 527 0.62 -10.36 29.80
CA HIS A 527 2.03 -10.39 30.19
C HIS A 527 2.56 -11.82 30.06
N LEU A 528 3.45 -12.05 29.10
CA LEU A 528 4.01 -13.36 28.79
C LEU A 528 5.42 -13.46 29.37
N VAL A 529 5.61 -14.33 30.36
CA VAL A 529 6.89 -14.58 31.01
C VAL A 529 7.38 -15.96 30.58
N TYR A 530 8.12 -15.98 29.48
CA TYR A 530 8.63 -17.19 28.83
C TYR A 530 10.11 -17.04 28.50
N ASP A 531 10.82 -18.16 28.41
CA ASP A 531 12.19 -18.19 27.90
C ASP A 531 12.23 -17.92 26.38
N GLU A 532 13.41 -17.56 25.87
CA GLU A 532 13.61 -17.26 24.44
C GLU A 532 13.34 -18.50 23.57
N GLY A 533 12.63 -18.32 22.46
CA GLY A 533 12.38 -19.37 21.48
C GLY A 533 11.40 -20.46 21.92
N VAL A 534 10.88 -20.39 23.15
CA VAL A 534 9.88 -21.34 23.67
C VAL A 534 8.50 -21.11 23.06
N LEU A 535 8.17 -19.85 22.77
CA LEU A 535 6.94 -19.49 22.07
C LEU A 535 7.14 -19.65 20.57
N GLU A 536 6.38 -20.55 19.96
CA GLU A 536 6.31 -20.66 18.50
C GLU A 536 5.16 -19.82 17.96
N ALA A 537 5.17 -19.55 16.65
CA ALA A 537 4.00 -18.99 16.00
C ALA A 537 2.88 -20.05 16.00
N PHE A 538 1.95 -19.95 16.94
CA PHE A 538 0.76 -20.80 16.98
C PHE A 538 -0.45 -20.06 16.43
N GLU A 539 -1.35 -20.81 15.80
CA GLU A 539 -2.64 -20.27 15.36
C GLU A 539 -3.48 -19.95 16.61
N VAL A 540 -3.58 -18.66 16.93
CA VAL A 540 -4.50 -18.17 17.96
C VAL A 540 -5.81 -17.81 17.27
N GLU A 541 -6.93 -18.25 17.83
CA GLU A 541 -8.20 -17.64 17.46
C GLU A 541 -8.13 -16.12 17.75
N PRO A 542 -8.68 -15.27 16.85
CA PRO A 542 -8.64 -13.82 17.05
C PRO A 542 -9.22 -13.41 18.40
N TRP A 543 -8.45 -12.68 19.20
CA TRP A 543 -8.88 -12.17 20.50
C TRP A 543 -9.95 -11.09 20.31
N PRO A 544 -11.11 -11.22 20.95
CA PRO A 544 -12.18 -10.22 20.83
C PRO A 544 -11.82 -8.91 21.53
N HIS A 545 -10.89 -8.93 22.49
CA HIS A 545 -10.59 -7.83 23.42
C HIS A 545 -9.28 -7.08 23.11
N ARG A 546 -8.58 -7.45 22.02
CA ARG A 546 -7.39 -6.74 21.47
C ARG A 546 -6.36 -6.27 22.52
N PRO A 547 -5.84 -7.18 23.38
CA PRO A 547 -4.95 -6.79 24.46
C PRO A 547 -3.62 -6.21 23.96
N LEU A 548 -2.93 -5.47 24.81
CA LEU A 548 -1.50 -5.20 24.64
C LEU A 548 -0.71 -6.42 25.13
N VAL A 549 0.20 -6.94 24.33
CA VAL A 549 1.08 -8.04 24.73
C VAL A 549 2.40 -7.46 25.26
N VAL A 550 2.86 -7.92 26.42
CA VAL A 550 4.16 -7.54 27.00
C VAL A 550 4.94 -8.81 27.30
N THR A 551 6.10 -8.99 26.65
CA THR A 551 6.94 -10.19 26.83
C THR A 551 8.22 -9.87 27.59
N THR A 552 8.75 -10.85 28.31
CA THR A 552 10.06 -10.75 28.98
C THR A 552 11.23 -11.20 28.11
N SER A 553 10.95 -11.82 26.97
CA SER A 553 11.94 -12.38 26.04
C SER A 553 11.72 -11.86 24.62
N PRO A 554 12.75 -11.95 23.74
CA PRO A 554 12.62 -11.56 22.36
C PRO A 554 11.47 -12.27 21.65
N SER A 555 10.59 -11.46 21.05
CA SER A 555 9.40 -11.97 20.34
C SER A 555 9.06 -11.15 19.09
N ALA A 556 10.06 -10.47 18.51
CA ALA A 556 9.88 -9.61 17.33
C ALA A 556 9.37 -10.39 16.10
N ASP A 557 9.70 -11.67 16.01
CA ASP A 557 9.20 -12.60 14.99
C ASP A 557 7.73 -13.00 15.18
N LEU A 558 7.23 -12.96 16.41
CA LEU A 558 5.83 -13.26 16.77
C LEU A 558 4.90 -12.05 16.70
N VAL A 559 5.42 -10.84 16.50
CA VAL A 559 4.62 -9.61 16.46
C VAL A 559 3.48 -9.69 15.43
N ASP A 560 3.75 -10.22 14.24
CA ASP A 560 2.74 -10.39 13.19
C ASP A 560 1.65 -11.40 13.61
N ALA A 561 2.05 -12.50 14.25
CA ALA A 561 1.13 -13.50 14.77
C ALA A 561 0.23 -12.91 15.86
N PHE A 562 0.77 -12.10 16.78
CA PHE A 562 -0.04 -11.45 17.81
C PHE A 562 -0.96 -10.35 17.27
N VAL A 563 -0.43 -9.44 16.44
CA VAL A 563 -1.18 -8.25 16.00
C VAL A 563 -2.15 -8.59 14.86
N ASN A 564 -1.66 -9.24 13.80
CA ASN A 564 -2.45 -9.51 12.61
C ASN A 564 -3.16 -10.88 12.66
N GLY A 565 -2.59 -11.86 13.38
CA GLY A 565 -3.23 -13.15 13.62
C GLY A 565 -4.24 -13.12 14.77
N ALA A 566 -3.77 -12.79 15.98
CA ALA A 566 -4.56 -12.82 17.20
C ALA A 566 -5.30 -11.49 17.51
N GLY A 567 -5.04 -10.41 16.77
CA GLY A 567 -5.76 -9.14 16.93
C GLY A 567 -5.30 -8.25 18.08
N ALA A 568 -4.12 -8.49 18.66
CA ALA A 568 -3.51 -7.64 19.68
C ALA A 568 -3.48 -6.16 19.27
N ALA A 569 -3.56 -5.26 20.26
CA ALA A 569 -3.36 -3.83 20.04
C ALA A 569 -1.90 -3.48 19.72
N GLY A 570 -0.97 -4.33 20.15
CA GLY A 570 0.46 -4.19 19.93
C GLY A 570 1.26 -5.16 20.80
N VAL A 571 2.58 -5.11 20.66
CA VAL A 571 3.52 -5.92 21.44
C VAL A 571 4.63 -5.03 21.99
N ILE A 572 5.02 -5.23 23.25
CA ILE A 572 6.25 -4.66 23.81
C ILE A 572 7.15 -5.82 24.21
N CYS A 573 8.35 -5.86 23.66
CA CYS A 573 9.31 -6.94 23.89
C CYS A 573 10.74 -6.41 23.82
N PRO A 574 11.72 -7.06 24.46
CA PRO A 574 13.12 -6.81 24.20
C PRO A 574 13.53 -7.35 22.82
N GLU A 575 14.54 -6.75 22.20
CA GLU A 575 15.12 -7.18 20.91
C GLU A 575 16.26 -8.19 21.10
N VAL A 576 16.74 -8.36 22.34
CA VAL A 576 17.73 -9.36 22.76
C VAL A 576 17.33 -10.02 24.07
N ALA A 577 17.94 -11.17 24.37
CA ALA A 577 17.76 -11.83 25.65
C ALA A 577 18.09 -10.88 26.82
N VAL A 578 17.23 -10.87 27.82
CA VAL A 578 17.40 -10.11 29.06
C VAL A 578 17.22 -11.08 30.22
N ASP A 579 18.01 -10.90 31.29
CA ASP A 579 17.85 -11.68 32.53
C ASP A 579 16.41 -11.62 33.05
N GLN A 580 15.90 -12.75 33.56
CA GLN A 580 14.51 -12.88 34.00
C GLN A 580 14.13 -11.85 35.08
N GLY A 581 15.01 -11.60 36.04
CA GLY A 581 14.76 -10.62 37.11
C GLY A 581 14.67 -9.20 36.56
N MET A 582 15.58 -8.88 35.63
CA MET A 582 15.59 -7.58 34.96
C MET A 582 14.35 -7.38 34.08
N ALA A 583 13.96 -8.40 33.31
CA ALA A 583 12.82 -8.31 32.42
C ALA A 583 11.50 -8.17 33.17
N GLY A 584 11.38 -8.87 34.30
CA GLY A 584 10.27 -8.71 35.23
C GLY A 584 10.17 -7.26 35.74
N TRP A 585 11.29 -6.73 36.22
CA TRP A 585 11.35 -5.36 36.73
C TRP A 585 10.98 -4.29 35.67
N VAL A 586 11.51 -4.41 34.44
CA VAL A 586 11.14 -3.54 33.31
C VAL A 586 9.65 -3.59 33.02
N SER A 587 9.09 -4.80 32.97
CA SER A 587 7.67 -5.00 32.72
C SER A 587 6.82 -4.38 33.81
N GLY A 588 7.18 -4.55 35.09
CA GLY A 588 6.47 -3.94 36.21
C GLY A 588 6.42 -2.41 36.13
N MET A 589 7.56 -1.77 35.90
CA MET A 589 7.67 -0.32 35.70
C MET A 589 6.83 0.21 34.53
N LEU A 590 6.85 -0.52 33.41
CA LEU A 590 6.12 -0.15 32.22
C LEU A 590 4.61 -0.27 32.45
N LEU A 591 4.16 -1.38 33.04
CA LEU A 591 2.76 -1.65 33.31
C LEU A 591 2.17 -0.68 34.33
N ALA A 592 2.94 -0.26 35.34
CA ALA A 592 2.55 0.79 36.28
C ALA A 592 2.17 2.08 35.54
N ARG A 593 3.08 2.58 34.68
CA ARG A 593 2.87 3.81 33.88
C ARG A 593 1.68 3.70 32.93
N LEU A 594 1.55 2.56 32.27
CA LEU A 594 0.42 2.29 31.38
C LEU A 594 -0.91 2.28 32.14
N ALA A 595 -0.95 1.71 33.35
CA ALA A 595 -2.14 1.67 34.19
C ALA A 595 -2.55 3.06 34.73
N GLU A 596 -1.59 3.97 34.90
CA GLU A 596 -1.81 5.40 35.15
C GLU A 596 -2.32 6.16 33.91
N GLY A 597 -2.46 5.49 32.78
CA GLY A 597 -2.99 6.04 31.53
C GLY A 597 -1.92 6.70 30.66
N MET A 598 -0.63 6.54 30.95
CA MET A 598 0.45 7.07 30.10
C MET A 598 0.43 6.40 28.72
N PRO A 599 0.65 7.13 27.61
CA PRO A 599 0.83 6.54 26.29
C PRO A 599 1.98 5.54 26.27
N ALA A 600 1.83 4.43 25.56
CA ALA A 600 2.82 3.35 25.51
C ALA A 600 4.21 3.82 25.06
N GLY A 601 4.26 4.75 24.10
CA GLY A 601 5.52 5.31 23.63
C GLY A 601 6.28 6.09 24.70
N GLU A 602 5.58 6.93 25.45
CA GLU A 602 6.19 7.71 26.55
C GLU A 602 6.47 6.83 27.77
N ALA A 603 5.60 5.86 28.07
CA ALA A 603 5.80 4.90 29.14
C ALA A 603 7.08 4.08 28.92
N LEU A 604 7.29 3.59 27.70
CA LEU A 604 8.51 2.88 27.35
C LEU A 604 9.74 3.79 27.39
N ARG A 605 9.65 5.01 26.84
CA ARG A 605 10.75 5.99 26.89
C ARG A 605 11.15 6.32 28.33
N GLN A 606 10.21 6.55 29.24
CA GLN A 606 10.51 6.80 30.64
C GLN A 606 11.09 5.58 31.36
N THR A 607 10.60 4.39 31.02
CA THR A 607 11.16 3.13 31.53
C THR A 607 12.63 2.99 31.14
N ARG A 608 13.00 3.34 29.90
CA ARG A 608 14.41 3.37 29.46
C ARG A 608 15.26 4.38 30.23
N TRP A 609 14.72 5.55 30.54
CA TRP A 609 15.42 6.53 31.37
C TRP A 609 15.60 6.07 32.80
N GLU A 610 14.60 5.40 33.39
CA GLU A 610 14.73 4.84 34.74
C GLU A 610 15.79 3.72 34.78
N MET A 611 15.79 2.83 33.79
CA MET A 611 16.83 1.81 33.59
C MET A 611 18.23 2.44 33.51
N LEU A 612 18.37 3.49 32.70
CA LEU A 612 19.63 4.22 32.55
C LEU A 612 20.05 4.88 33.87
N GLY A 613 19.10 5.51 34.58
CA GLY A 613 19.30 6.11 35.90
C GLY A 613 19.69 5.11 36.98
N ARG A 614 19.47 3.80 36.74
CA ARG A 614 19.99 2.71 37.56
C ARG A 614 21.30 2.13 37.05
N GLY A 615 21.90 2.67 36.00
CA GLY A 615 23.19 2.20 35.45
C GLY A 615 23.06 1.00 34.52
N ASN A 616 21.89 0.78 33.92
CA ASN A 616 21.66 -0.32 33.00
C ASN A 616 21.17 0.19 31.63
N VAL A 617 21.95 -0.13 30.60
CA VAL A 617 21.71 0.30 29.22
C VAL A 617 20.75 -0.61 28.45
N LEU A 618 20.42 -1.80 28.98
CA LEU A 618 19.51 -2.76 28.35
C LEU A 618 18.07 -2.26 28.24
N GLY A 619 17.71 -1.15 28.88
CA GLY A 619 16.45 -0.47 28.56
C GLY A 619 16.33 -0.18 27.05
N LEU A 620 17.45 0.14 26.39
CA LEU A 620 17.50 0.39 24.95
C LEU A 620 17.17 -0.85 24.10
N ALA A 621 17.17 -2.06 24.66
CA ALA A 621 16.76 -3.26 23.95
C ALA A 621 15.24 -3.37 23.79
N TYR A 622 14.43 -2.67 24.58
CA TYR A 622 12.98 -2.82 24.51
C TYR A 622 12.40 -2.03 23.34
N ALA A 623 11.51 -2.65 22.57
CA ALA A 623 10.82 -2.06 21.43
C ALA A 623 9.30 -2.02 21.64
N LEU A 624 8.65 -1.01 21.08
CA LEU A 624 7.18 -0.87 21.04
C LEU A 624 6.69 -1.20 19.63
N HIS A 625 6.09 -2.37 19.45
CA HIS A 625 5.43 -2.78 18.21
C HIS A 625 3.93 -2.42 18.24
N ALA A 626 3.63 -1.14 18.43
CA ALA A 626 2.29 -0.56 18.46
C ALA A 626 2.36 0.91 18.07
N GLY A 627 1.24 1.63 18.07
CA GLY A 627 1.25 3.09 18.03
C GLY A 627 1.74 3.68 19.36
N ALA A 628 2.54 4.75 19.31
CA ALA A 628 3.07 5.47 20.47
C ALA A 628 1.96 6.02 21.38
N ASP A 629 0.84 6.43 20.79
CA ASP A 629 -0.29 7.02 21.50
C ASP A 629 -1.24 5.97 22.09
N LEU A 630 -0.94 4.67 21.93
CA LEU A 630 -1.72 3.60 22.52
C LEU A 630 -1.80 3.80 24.04
N ARG A 631 -3.02 3.85 24.56
CA ARG A 631 -3.29 3.89 26.00
C ARG A 631 -4.03 2.63 26.44
N LEU A 632 -3.75 2.21 27.67
CA LEU A 632 -4.69 1.36 28.37
C LEU A 632 -5.83 2.25 28.86
N ARG A 633 -7.05 1.89 28.45
CA ARG A 633 -8.33 2.52 28.79
C ARG A 633 -8.83 3.71 28.02
#